data_AF-A0A0C2FCI7-F1
#
_entry.id   AF-A0A0C2FCI7-F1
#
_cell.length_a   1.000
_cell.length_b   1.000
_cell.length_c   1.000
_cell.angle_alpha   90.00
_cell.angle_beta   90.00
_cell.angle_gamma   90.00
#
_symmetry.space_group_name_H-M   'P 1'
#
loop_
_entity.id
_entity.type
_entity.pdbx_description
1 polymer ?
#
loop_
_entity_poly.entity_id
_entity_poly.type
_entity_poly.pdbx_seq_one_letter_code
_entity_poly.pdbx_strand_id
1 'polypeptide(L)'
;GCRVIQRVLEHCTEEQKRPVLEALHANVRSLVLDQYGNYVIQHVIEHGSEQDRDRIVQEIAGNVLRYAQHKFASNVIEKCLICAGPQHKTLLINEVCGDPDDPSPPILLMMKDQFANYVVQKMLDTADPVYRKKMMYAIKPHIPTLRKFSYGKHIISKFNLF
;
A
#
# COMPACT_ATOMS: atom_id res chain seq x y z
N GLY A 1 8.10 23.12 3.15
CA GLY A 1 8.80 22.31 2.12
C GLY A 1 7.83 21.58 1.21
N CYS A 2 7.16 20.53 1.69
CA CYS A 2 6.35 19.63 0.85
C CYS A 2 5.28 20.29 -0.03
N ARG A 3 4.56 21.30 0.48
CA ARG A 3 3.54 22.04 -0.31
C ARG A 3 4.14 22.78 -1.52
N VAL A 4 5.37 23.27 -1.40
CA VAL A 4 6.07 23.91 -2.51
C VAL A 4 6.43 22.87 -3.56
N ILE A 5 6.93 21.70 -3.13
CA ILE A 5 7.24 20.60 -4.06
C ILE A 5 5.98 20.11 -4.78
N GLN A 6 4.86 19.92 -4.08
CA GLN A 6 3.58 19.58 -4.71
C GLN A 6 3.16 20.63 -5.75
N ARG A 7 3.27 21.92 -5.43
CA ARG A 7 2.95 22.99 -6.38
C ARG A 7 3.84 22.98 -7.63
N VAL A 8 5.12 22.68 -7.47
CA VAL A 8 6.05 22.50 -8.59
C VAL A 8 5.60 21.30 -9.45
N LEU A 9 5.23 20.18 -8.83
CA LEU A 9 4.74 19.00 -9.56
C LEU A 9 3.40 19.24 -10.28
N GLU A 10 2.56 20.12 -9.75
CA GLU A 10 1.26 20.47 -10.33
C GLU A 10 1.38 21.45 -11.52
N HIS A 11 2.24 22.47 -11.44
CA HIS A 11 2.18 23.65 -12.32
C HIS A 11 3.37 23.82 -13.26
N CYS A 12 4.48 23.11 -13.06
CA CYS A 12 5.65 23.22 -13.94
C CYS A 12 5.51 22.34 -15.20
N THR A 13 6.38 22.53 -16.20
CA THR A 13 6.45 21.64 -17.37
C THR A 13 7.12 20.31 -17.01
N GLU A 14 6.96 19.28 -17.84
CA GLU A 14 7.62 17.99 -17.60
C GLU A 14 9.15 18.10 -17.54
N GLU A 15 9.79 18.94 -18.36
CA GLU A 15 11.25 19.14 -18.28
C GLU A 15 11.66 19.78 -16.94
N GLN A 16 10.84 20.71 -16.41
CA GLN A 16 11.09 21.37 -15.14
C GLN A 16 10.85 20.44 -13.94
N LYS A 17 9.85 19.56 -14.02
CA LYS A 17 9.58 18.58 -12.96
C LYS A 17 10.62 17.48 -12.90
N ARG A 18 11.24 17.13 -14.03
CA ARG A 18 12.09 15.92 -14.12
C ARG A 18 13.22 15.88 -13.09
N PRO A 19 14.05 16.93 -12.90
CA PRO A 19 15.10 16.90 -11.87
C PRO A 19 14.55 16.69 -10.45
N VAL A 20 13.38 17.26 -10.15
CA VAL A 20 12.71 17.10 -8.86
C VAL A 20 12.22 15.67 -8.70
N LEU A 21 11.61 15.09 -9.74
CA LEU A 21 11.13 13.70 -9.71
C LEU A 21 12.28 12.70 -9.58
N GLU A 22 13.41 12.92 -10.25
CA GLU A 22 14.58 12.04 -10.06
C GLU A 22 15.15 12.14 -8.63
N ALA A 23 15.18 13.33 -8.03
CA ALA A 23 15.58 13.48 -6.63
C ALA A 23 14.61 12.79 -5.66
N LEU A 24 13.30 12.82 -5.95
CA LEU A 24 12.30 12.10 -5.19
C LEU A 24 12.47 10.59 -5.32
N HIS A 25 12.68 10.09 -6.55
CA HIS A 25 12.90 8.67 -6.84
C HIS A 25 14.14 8.11 -6.13
N ALA A 26 15.22 8.89 -6.05
CA ALA A 26 16.41 8.51 -5.31
C ALA A 26 16.17 8.37 -3.79
N ASN A 27 15.06 8.89 -3.27
CA ASN A 27 14.77 9.00 -1.84
C ASN A 27 13.43 8.38 -1.41
N VAL A 28 12.73 7.62 -2.28
CA VAL A 28 11.37 7.10 -2.01
C VAL A 28 11.28 6.44 -0.64
N ARG A 29 12.18 5.50 -0.32
CA ARG A 29 12.15 4.73 0.93
C ARG A 29 12.22 5.60 2.19
N SER A 30 12.93 6.72 2.12
CA SER A 30 13.00 7.70 3.21
C SER A 30 11.73 8.56 3.24
N LEU A 31 11.30 9.05 2.07
CA LEU A 31 10.17 9.97 1.95
C LEU A 31 8.84 9.32 2.35
N VAL A 32 8.62 8.04 2.07
CA VAL A 32 7.39 7.34 2.50
C VAL A 32 7.27 7.23 4.01
N LEU A 33 8.39 7.22 4.73
CA LEU A 33 8.43 7.20 6.19
C LEU A 33 8.40 8.60 6.81
N ASP A 34 8.64 9.65 6.02
CA ASP A 34 8.66 11.02 6.53
C ASP A 34 7.24 11.57 6.73
N GLN A 35 7.04 12.34 7.81
CA GLN A 35 5.75 12.94 8.18
C GLN A 35 5.20 13.92 7.14
N TYR A 36 6.06 14.49 6.28
CA TYR A 36 5.66 15.40 5.20
C TYR A 36 5.95 14.84 3.81
N GLY A 37 7.05 14.11 3.65
CA GLY A 37 7.49 13.48 2.40
C GLY A 37 6.47 12.47 1.88
N ASN A 38 5.77 11.76 2.77
CA ASN A 38 4.76 10.78 2.35
C ASN A 38 3.66 11.43 1.48
N TYR A 39 3.30 12.69 1.76
CA TYR A 39 2.31 13.41 0.96
C TYR A 39 2.82 13.78 -0.44
N VAL A 40 4.12 13.98 -0.59
CA VAL A 40 4.72 14.21 -1.92
C VAL A 40 4.71 12.92 -2.72
N ILE A 41 5.05 11.78 -2.09
CA ILE A 41 5.00 10.47 -2.75
C ILE A 41 3.56 10.11 -3.15
N GLN A 42 2.59 10.31 -2.26
CA GLN A 42 1.17 10.11 -2.58
C GLN A 42 0.73 10.97 -3.77
N HIS A 43 1.18 12.23 -3.82
CA HIS A 43 0.86 13.12 -4.94
C HIS A 43 1.39 12.60 -6.28
N VAL A 44 2.62 12.07 -6.31
CA VAL A 44 3.19 11.45 -7.52
C VAL A 44 2.42 10.18 -7.91
N ILE A 45 2.00 9.37 -6.94
CA ILE A 45 1.17 8.18 -7.22
C ILE A 45 -0.17 8.57 -7.85
N GLU A 46 -0.81 9.63 -7.35
CA GLU A 46 -2.14 10.06 -7.81
C GLU A 46 -2.13 10.78 -9.15
N HIS A 47 -1.16 11.67 -9.37
CA HIS A 47 -1.17 12.63 -10.49
C HIS A 47 0.03 12.51 -11.42
N GLY A 48 1.05 11.73 -11.04
CA GLY A 48 2.24 11.52 -11.85
C GLY A 48 2.01 10.59 -13.04
N SER A 49 3.05 10.45 -13.86
CA SER A 49 3.05 9.49 -14.96
C SER A 49 2.95 8.05 -14.45
N GLU A 50 2.48 7.14 -15.31
CA GLU A 50 2.46 5.71 -14.99
C GLU A 50 3.87 5.19 -14.65
N GLN A 51 4.89 5.63 -15.38
CA GLN A 51 6.28 5.25 -15.16
C GLN A 51 6.79 5.70 -13.77
N ASP A 52 6.48 6.93 -13.35
CA ASP A 52 6.89 7.43 -12.04
C ASP A 52 6.16 6.68 -10.91
N ARG A 53 4.86 6.41 -11.08
CA ARG A 53 4.10 5.61 -10.12
C ARG A 53 4.65 4.19 -10.00
N ASP A 54 4.93 3.54 -11.12
CA ASP A 54 5.43 2.18 -11.15
C ASP A 54 6.80 2.05 -10.49
N ARG A 55 7.70 3.03 -10.71
CA ARG A 55 8.99 3.12 -9.98
C ARG A 55 8.78 3.19 -8.47
N ILE A 56 7.81 3.99 -8.00
CA ILE A 56 7.50 4.07 -6.57
C ILE A 56 6.99 2.74 -6.03
N VAL A 57 6.11 2.04 -6.76
CA VAL A 57 5.61 0.72 -6.33
C VAL A 57 6.77 -0.30 -6.26
N GLN A 58 7.68 -0.28 -7.23
CA GLN A 58 8.84 -1.17 -7.25
C GLN A 58 9.78 -0.90 -6.06
N GLU A 59 9.96 0.35 -5.65
CA GLU A 59 10.80 0.70 -4.49
C GLU A 59 10.23 0.27 -3.14
N ILE A 60 8.90 0.15 -3.02
CA ILE A 60 8.25 -0.27 -1.76
C ILE A 60 7.94 -1.77 -1.73
N ALA A 61 7.93 -2.43 -2.88
CA ALA A 61 7.83 -3.87 -3.01
C ALA A 61 8.95 -4.59 -2.22
N GLY A 62 8.65 -5.78 -1.72
CA GLY A 62 9.51 -6.56 -0.83
C GLY A 62 9.55 -6.06 0.62
N ASN A 63 8.86 -4.96 0.94
CA ASN A 63 8.79 -4.38 2.29
C ASN A 63 7.36 -3.93 2.67
N VAL A 64 6.32 -4.48 2.02
CA VAL A 64 4.93 -4.05 2.19
C VAL A 64 4.46 -4.18 3.63
N LEU A 65 4.78 -5.27 4.32
CA LEU A 65 4.45 -5.44 5.74
C LEU A 65 5.00 -4.29 6.59
N ARG A 66 6.28 -3.96 6.42
CA ARG A 66 6.97 -2.90 7.17
C ARG A 66 6.32 -1.54 6.93
N TYR A 67 6.04 -1.20 5.66
CA TYR A 67 5.42 0.09 5.34
C TYR A 67 3.95 0.16 5.77
N ALA A 68 3.20 -0.93 5.67
CA ALA A 68 1.81 -0.98 6.10
C ALA A 68 1.64 -0.77 7.61
N GLN A 69 2.61 -1.21 8.42
CA GLN A 69 2.61 -1.00 9.87
C GLN A 69 3.12 0.38 10.31
N HIS A 70 3.51 1.24 9.36
CA HIS A 70 4.05 2.55 9.66
C HIS A 70 2.98 3.64 9.47
N LYS A 71 2.81 4.51 10.48
CA LYS A 71 1.79 5.57 10.53
C LYS A 71 1.67 6.41 9.25
N PHE A 72 2.79 6.73 8.60
CA PHE A 72 2.81 7.57 7.40
C PHE A 72 2.84 6.75 6.11
N ALA A 73 3.56 5.62 6.11
CA ALA A 73 3.76 4.85 4.89
C ALA A 73 2.57 3.95 4.56
N SER A 74 1.73 3.61 5.54
CA SER A 74 0.48 2.87 5.32
C SER A 74 -0.41 3.61 4.31
N ASN A 75 -0.49 4.94 4.40
CA ASN A 75 -1.23 5.78 3.47
C ASN A 75 -0.66 5.70 2.05
N VAL A 76 0.66 5.61 1.90
CA VAL A 76 1.33 5.45 0.60
C VAL A 76 0.94 4.11 -0.02
N ILE A 77 0.96 3.02 0.76
CA ILE A 77 0.53 1.70 0.28
C ILE A 77 -0.94 1.73 -0.17
N GLU A 78 -1.83 2.37 0.62
CA GLU A 78 -3.22 2.54 0.23
C GLU A 78 -3.37 3.30 -1.10
N LYS A 79 -2.58 4.35 -1.34
CA LYS A 79 -2.58 5.07 -2.63
C LYS A 79 -2.08 4.21 -3.78
N CYS A 80 -1.04 3.41 -3.58
CA CYS A 80 -0.61 2.44 -4.59
C CYS A 80 -1.74 1.46 -4.94
N LEU A 81 -2.46 0.93 -3.96
CA LEU A 81 -3.59 0.01 -4.18
C LEU A 81 -4.77 0.66 -4.93
N ILE A 82 -4.92 1.99 -4.84
CA ILE A 82 -5.96 2.72 -5.58
C ILE A 82 -5.50 3.02 -7.01
N CYS A 83 -4.30 3.61 -7.17
CA CYS A 83 -3.89 4.25 -8.42
C CYS A 83 -2.99 3.40 -9.32
N ALA A 84 -2.29 2.39 -8.80
CA ALA A 84 -1.34 1.61 -9.59
C ALA A 84 -2.03 0.69 -10.59
N GLY A 85 -1.31 0.26 -11.63
CA GLY A 85 -1.81 -0.72 -12.59
C GLY A 85 -2.14 -2.07 -11.94
N PRO A 86 -2.98 -2.92 -12.57
CA PRO A 86 -3.40 -4.21 -12.00
C PRO A 86 -2.23 -5.13 -11.61
N GLN A 87 -1.16 -5.15 -12.41
CA GLN A 87 0.05 -5.94 -12.15
C GLN A 87 0.77 -5.50 -10.87
N HIS A 88 0.84 -4.19 -10.63
CA HIS A 88 1.45 -3.62 -9.43
C HIS A 88 0.59 -3.87 -8.18
N LYS A 89 -0.74 -3.74 -8.27
CA LYS A 89 -1.64 -4.11 -7.16
C LYS A 89 -1.51 -5.59 -6.80
N THR A 90 -1.49 -6.45 -7.82
CA THR A 90 -1.26 -7.89 -7.71
C THR A 90 0.03 -8.20 -6.96
N LEU A 91 1.12 -7.53 -7.34
CA LEU A 91 2.43 -7.71 -6.72
C LEU A 91 2.37 -7.41 -5.21
N LEU A 92 1.77 -6.29 -4.81
CA LEU A 92 1.64 -5.91 -3.40
C LEU A 92 0.76 -6.89 -2.59
N ILE A 93 -0.32 -7.39 -3.18
CA ILE A 93 -1.22 -8.34 -2.52
C ILE A 93 -0.55 -9.71 -2.37
N ASN A 94 0.13 -10.18 -3.42
CA ASN A 94 0.83 -11.47 -3.38
C ASN A 94 1.89 -11.53 -2.31
N GLU A 95 2.66 -10.45 -2.15
CA GLU A 95 3.70 -10.34 -1.13
C GLU A 95 3.16 -10.59 0.28
N VAL A 96 1.98 -10.04 0.62
CA VAL A 96 1.44 -10.16 1.98
C VAL A 96 0.62 -11.41 2.23
N CYS A 97 0.08 -12.02 1.16
CA CYS A 97 -0.65 -13.29 1.29
C CYS A 97 0.28 -14.46 1.63
N GLY A 98 1.59 -14.33 1.34
CA GLY A 98 2.55 -15.41 1.54
C GLY A 98 2.23 -16.66 0.72
N ASP A 99 2.86 -17.76 1.09
CA ASP A 99 2.57 -19.08 0.54
C ASP A 99 1.30 -19.67 1.19
N PRO A 100 0.54 -20.54 0.49
CA PRO A 100 -0.70 -21.13 1.00
C PRO A 100 -0.56 -21.86 2.34
N ASP A 101 0.64 -22.37 2.64
CA ASP A 101 0.95 -23.15 3.84
C ASP A 101 1.73 -22.35 4.90
N ASP A 102 1.91 -21.03 4.70
CA ASP A 102 2.54 -20.18 5.72
C ASP A 102 1.65 -20.12 6.97
N PRO A 103 2.11 -20.58 8.15
CA PRO A 103 1.32 -20.57 9.36
C PRO A 103 1.12 -19.15 9.93
N SER A 104 1.90 -18.17 9.47
CA SER A 104 1.84 -16.78 9.93
C SER A 104 2.12 -15.80 8.78
N PRO A 105 1.25 -15.76 7.74
CA PRO A 105 1.47 -14.92 6.58
C PRO A 105 1.47 -13.44 6.99
N PRO A 106 2.19 -12.55 6.30
CA PRO A 106 2.28 -11.13 6.65
C PRO A 106 0.91 -10.46 6.82
N ILE A 107 -0.08 -10.84 6.00
CA ILE A 107 -1.45 -10.33 6.09
C ILE A 107 -2.08 -10.57 7.48
N LEU A 108 -1.75 -11.67 8.16
CA LEU A 108 -2.24 -11.96 9.51
C LEU A 108 -1.69 -10.96 10.53
N LEU A 109 -0.42 -10.59 10.41
CA LEU A 109 0.21 -9.58 11.26
C LEU A 109 -0.41 -8.20 10.99
N MET A 110 -0.66 -7.88 9.72
CA MET A 110 -1.28 -6.62 9.33
C MET A 110 -2.68 -6.45 9.90
N MET A 111 -3.49 -7.51 9.92
CA MET A 111 -4.86 -7.47 10.47
C MET A 111 -4.92 -7.19 11.98
N LYS A 112 -3.81 -7.37 12.70
CA LYS A 112 -3.70 -7.10 14.14
C LYS A 112 -3.09 -5.74 14.46
N ASP A 113 -2.53 -5.07 13.46
CA ASP A 113 -1.83 -3.80 13.62
C ASP A 113 -2.77 -2.60 13.46
N GLN A 114 -2.48 -1.51 14.18
CA GLN A 114 -3.30 -0.30 14.24
C GLN A 114 -3.35 0.49 12.92
N PHE A 115 -2.37 0.33 12.03
CA PHE A 115 -2.31 1.00 10.73
C PHE A 115 -2.53 0.01 9.58
N ALA A 116 -1.86 -1.14 9.62
CA ALA A 116 -1.89 -2.08 8.50
C ALA A 116 -3.26 -2.74 8.29
N ASN A 117 -4.13 -2.74 9.29
CA ASN A 117 -5.51 -3.23 9.14
C ASN A 117 -6.29 -2.42 8.09
N TYR A 118 -6.01 -1.12 7.93
CA TYR A 118 -6.63 -0.28 6.90
C TYR A 118 -6.12 -0.65 5.51
N VAL A 119 -4.83 -0.97 5.40
CA VAL A 119 -4.23 -1.48 4.16
C VAL A 119 -4.87 -2.79 3.72
N VAL A 120 -5.09 -3.74 4.64
CA VAL A 120 -5.77 -5.01 4.30
C VAL A 120 -7.21 -4.76 3.83
N GLN A 121 -7.94 -3.86 4.48
CA GLN A 121 -9.27 -3.46 4.03
C GLN A 121 -9.24 -2.85 2.63
N LYS A 122 -8.24 -2.00 2.34
CA LYS A 122 -8.06 -1.39 1.02
C LYS A 122 -7.77 -2.45 -0.04
N MET A 123 -6.89 -3.41 0.26
CA MET A 123 -6.61 -4.53 -0.63
C MET A 123 -7.89 -5.31 -0.97
N LEU A 124 -8.74 -5.61 0.01
CA LEU A 124 -10.02 -6.31 -0.23
C LEU A 124 -11.01 -5.49 -1.08
N ASP A 125 -10.99 -4.16 -0.95
CA ASP A 125 -11.86 -3.27 -1.72
C ASP A 125 -11.38 -3.12 -3.18
N THR A 126 -10.07 -3.22 -3.44
CA THR A 126 -9.49 -2.95 -4.76
C THR A 126 -9.04 -4.20 -5.52
N ALA A 127 -8.92 -5.34 -4.85
CA ALA A 127 -8.49 -6.60 -5.47
C ALA A 127 -9.52 -7.09 -6.49
N ASP A 128 -9.02 -7.64 -7.59
CA ASP A 128 -9.87 -8.41 -8.50
C ASP A 128 -10.38 -9.71 -7.82
N PRO A 129 -11.37 -10.41 -8.40
CA PRO A 129 -11.93 -11.61 -7.79
C PRO A 129 -10.90 -12.72 -7.50
N VAL A 130 -9.85 -12.84 -8.30
CA VAL A 130 -8.81 -13.87 -8.15
C VAL A 130 -7.96 -13.59 -6.92
N TYR A 131 -7.42 -12.37 -6.80
CA TYR A 131 -6.60 -11.99 -5.64
C TYR A 131 -7.41 -11.85 -4.37
N ARG A 132 -8.67 -11.42 -4.49
CA ARG A 132 -9.59 -11.42 -3.37
C ARG A 132 -9.78 -12.84 -2.82
N LYS A 133 -10.01 -13.83 -3.69
CA LYS A 133 -10.10 -15.23 -3.28
C LYS A 133 -8.80 -15.73 -2.63
N LYS A 134 -7.64 -15.33 -3.15
CA LYS A 134 -6.33 -15.64 -2.54
C LYS A 134 -6.19 -15.08 -1.13
N MET A 135 -6.52 -13.80 -0.94
CA MET A 135 -6.55 -13.17 0.39
C MET A 135 -7.50 -13.91 1.33
N MET A 136 -8.66 -14.34 0.82
CA MET A 136 -9.61 -15.10 1.63
C MET A 136 -9.07 -16.44 2.09
N TYR A 137 -8.37 -17.18 1.21
CA TYR A 137 -7.72 -18.43 1.60
C TYR A 137 -6.65 -18.23 2.67
N ALA A 138 -5.83 -17.17 2.53
CA ALA A 138 -4.81 -16.86 3.53
C ALA A 138 -5.42 -16.48 4.90
N ILE A 139 -6.57 -15.80 4.91
CA ILE A 139 -7.18 -15.29 6.15
C ILE A 139 -8.08 -16.33 6.84
N LYS A 140 -8.79 -17.17 6.08
CA LYS A 140 -9.84 -18.07 6.59
C LYS A 140 -9.39 -18.98 7.75
N PRO A 141 -8.21 -19.63 7.71
CA PRO A 141 -7.72 -20.46 8.83
C PRO A 141 -7.56 -19.67 10.14
N HIS A 142 -7.36 -18.36 10.06
CA HIS A 142 -7.02 -17.52 11.21
C HIS A 142 -8.22 -16.75 11.79
N ILE A 143 -9.43 -16.88 11.21
CA ILE A 143 -10.66 -16.23 11.69
C ILE A 143 -10.88 -16.41 13.21
N PRO A 144 -10.73 -17.62 13.81
CA PRO A 144 -10.93 -17.80 15.25
C PRO A 144 -10.01 -16.93 16.10
N THR A 145 -8.76 -16.74 15.67
CA THR A 145 -7.78 -15.88 16.35
C THR A 145 -8.11 -14.41 16.14
N LEU A 146 -8.47 -14.01 14.92
CA LEU A 146 -8.79 -12.63 14.56
C LEU A 146 -10.00 -12.06 15.29
N ARG A 147 -10.98 -12.90 15.66
CA ARG A 147 -12.14 -12.50 16.49
C ARG A 147 -11.74 -11.91 17.86
N LYS A 148 -10.53 -12.17 18.34
CA LYS A 148 -10.02 -11.65 19.61
C LYS A 148 -9.53 -10.20 19.52
N PHE A 149 -9.31 -9.67 18.31
CA PHE A 149 -8.75 -8.33 18.08
C PHE A 149 -9.82 -7.39 17.52
N SER A 150 -9.86 -6.14 18.00
CA SER A 150 -10.83 -5.13 17.54
C SER A 150 -10.75 -4.91 16.03
N TYR A 151 -9.54 -4.72 15.49
CA TYR A 151 -9.31 -4.55 14.06
C TYR A 151 -9.67 -5.80 13.25
N GLY A 152 -9.36 -6.99 13.77
CA GLY A 152 -9.70 -8.26 13.13
C GLY A 152 -11.21 -8.45 12.94
N LYS A 153 -12.03 -8.01 13.91
CA LYS A 153 -13.50 -8.07 13.80
C LYS A 153 -14.04 -7.24 12.63
N HIS A 154 -13.52 -6.02 12.43
CA HIS A 154 -13.95 -5.14 11.32
C HIS A 154 -13.63 -5.75 9.95
N ILE A 155 -12.48 -6.41 9.82
CA ILE A 155 -12.13 -7.07 8.57
C ILE A 155 -13.01 -8.30 8.36
N ILE A 156 -13.26 -9.10 9.39
CA ILE A 156 -14.18 -10.26 9.29
C ILE A 156 -15.60 -9.83 8.89
N SER A 157 -16.11 -8.70 9.38
CA SER A 157 -17.43 -8.23 8.94
C SER A 157 -17.44 -7.87 7.46
N LYS A 158 -16.37 -7.28 6.94
CA LYS A 158 -16.22 -7.08 5.48
C LYS A 158 -16.16 -8.40 4.73
N PHE A 159 -15.55 -9.45 5.29
CA PHE A 159 -15.52 -10.77 4.68
C PHE A 159 -16.91 -11.40 4.48
N ASN A 160 -17.82 -11.21 5.43
CA ASN A 160 -19.15 -11.83 5.40
C ASN A 160 -20.18 -11.09 4.51
N LEU A 161 -19.80 -9.95 3.93
CA LEU A 161 -20.65 -9.17 3.03
C LEU A 161 -20.53 -9.60 1.56
N PHE A 162 -19.76 -10.66 1.28
CA PHE A 162 -19.46 -11.19 -0.05
C PHE A 162 -19.49 -12.72 -0.03
#